data_AF-A0A1J5LNH4-F1
#
_entry.id   AF-A0A1J5LNH4-F1
#
_cell.length_a   1.000
_cell.length_b   1.000
_cell.length_c   1.000
_cell.angle_alpha   90.00
_cell.angle_beta   90.00
_cell.angle_gamma   90.00
#
_symmetry.space_group_name_H-M   'P 1'
#
loop_
_entity.id
_entity.type
_entity.pdbx_description
1 polymer ?
#
loop_
_entity_poly.entity_id
_entity_poly.type
_entity_poly.pdbx_seq_one_letter_code
_entity_poly.pdbx_strand_id
1 'polypeptide(L)'
;MTQNMKRIFLLPLAAMLVLSACGGSEDSTDETTDNVEDNSLEYSEMNEMSLKPYGLNMKFMVPDVASSTGAALEPQVLHDDGDYLWHVKIGKHFHMVIEDYG
;
A
#
# COMPACT_ATOMS: atom_id res chain seq x y z
N MET A 1 -39.47 -14.08 51.03
CA MET A 1 -38.08 -14.18 51.55
C MET A 1 -37.59 -15.54 51.10
N THR A 2 -36.69 -15.73 50.14
CA THR A 2 -35.49 -15.00 49.69
C THR A 2 -35.24 -15.36 48.22
N GLN A 3 -34.92 -14.36 47.37
CA GLN A 3 -34.50 -14.59 45.98
C GLN A 3 -32.97 -14.49 45.91
N ASN A 4 -32.40 -15.46 45.19
CA ASN A 4 -31.00 -15.80 45.02
C ASN A 4 -30.04 -14.62 44.72
N MET A 5 -29.00 -14.47 45.54
CA MET A 5 -27.76 -13.79 45.15
C MET A 5 -26.95 -14.71 44.22
N LYS A 6 -26.91 -14.39 42.92
CA LYS A 6 -25.91 -14.93 42.00
C LYS A 6 -25.27 -13.78 41.20
N ARG A 7 -24.13 -13.32 41.73
CA ARG A 7 -22.90 -12.97 41.01
C ARG A 7 -23.09 -12.34 39.62
N ILE A 8 -23.51 -11.08 39.57
CA ILE A 8 -23.32 -10.23 38.39
C ILE A 8 -22.89 -8.86 38.90
N PHE A 9 -21.61 -8.71 39.21
CA PHE A 9 -20.99 -7.40 39.43
C PHE A 9 -19.50 -7.46 39.03
N LEU A 10 -19.24 -7.89 37.80
CA LEU A 10 -17.91 -7.87 37.20
C LEU A 10 -18.03 -7.49 35.71
N LEU A 11 -18.82 -6.46 35.39
CA LEU A 11 -18.95 -5.97 34.01
C LEU A 11 -18.57 -4.50 33.74
N PRO A 12 -18.25 -3.60 34.71
CA PRO A 12 -17.79 -2.27 34.32
C PRO A 12 -16.25 -2.15 34.19
N LEU A 13 -15.47 -3.14 34.64
CA LEU A 13 -14.00 -3.01 34.70
C LEU A 13 -13.30 -3.28 33.35
N ALA A 14 -13.90 -4.08 32.47
CA ALA A 14 -13.32 -4.41 31.17
C ALA A 14 -13.47 -3.28 30.11
N ALA A 15 -14.38 -2.33 30.35
CA ALA A 15 -14.67 -1.25 29.40
C ALA A 15 -13.64 -0.09 29.46
N MET A 16 -12.85 0.01 30.53
CA MET A 16 -11.82 1.07 30.66
C MET A 16 -10.50 0.75 29.95
N LEU A 17 -10.30 -0.47 29.45
CA LEU A 17 -9.04 -0.92 28.84
C LEU A 17 -8.91 -0.60 27.33
N VAL A 18 -9.94 0.02 26.71
CA VAL A 18 -9.98 0.23 25.26
C VAL A 18 -9.60 1.67 24.85
N LEU A 19 -9.31 2.57 25.80
CA LEU A 19 -9.01 3.98 25.51
C LEU A 19 -7.52 4.36 25.62
N SER A 20 -6.62 3.42 25.91
CA SER A 20 -5.17 3.68 26.00
C SER A 20 -4.38 3.37 24.73
N ALA A 21 -5.05 3.20 23.58
CA ALA A 21 -4.41 2.95 22.29
C ALA A 21 -4.61 4.12 21.31
N CYS A 22 -4.09 5.31 21.65
CA CYS A 22 -3.54 6.29 20.71
C CYS A 22 -3.02 7.49 21.54
N GLY A 23 -1.71 7.73 21.54
CA GLY A 23 -1.11 8.81 22.32
C GLY A 23 0.42 8.84 22.25
N GLY A 24 0.97 8.59 21.07
CA GLY A 24 2.37 8.89 20.79
C GLY A 24 2.49 10.37 20.45
N SER A 25 2.67 11.21 21.46
CA SER A 25 3.21 12.55 21.27
C SER A 25 4.72 12.45 21.35
N GLU A 26 5.38 12.58 20.21
CA GLU A 26 6.81 12.85 20.13
C GLU A 26 7.05 14.25 20.69
N ASP A 27 7.87 14.33 21.74
CA ASP A 27 8.73 15.48 21.94
C ASP A 27 10.03 14.98 22.58
N SER A 28 11.00 14.69 21.72
CA SER A 28 12.39 14.55 22.10
C SER A 28 13.17 15.38 21.09
N THR A 29 13.59 16.53 21.57
CA THR A 29 14.54 17.44 20.95
C THR A 29 15.74 16.65 20.43
N ASP A 30 15.82 16.50 19.12
CA ASP A 30 17.08 16.22 18.44
C ASP A 30 17.32 17.36 17.46
N GLU A 31 18.28 18.22 17.78
CA GLU A 31 18.76 19.24 16.86
C GLU A 31 19.57 18.55 15.76
N THR A 32 18.87 18.04 14.76
CA THR A 32 19.42 17.87 13.42
C THR A 32 18.61 18.79 12.53
N THR A 33 19.27 19.77 11.91
CA THR A 33 18.69 20.51 10.79
C THR A 33 18.57 19.53 9.62
N ASP A 34 17.58 18.65 9.68
CA ASP A 34 17.12 17.92 8.52
C ASP A 34 16.54 18.98 7.59
N ASN A 35 17.27 19.26 6.51
CA ASN A 35 16.66 19.82 5.33
C ASN A 35 15.62 18.79 4.91
N VAL A 36 14.39 18.96 5.38
CA VAL A 36 13.21 18.35 4.78
C VAL A 36 13.10 19.02 3.42
N GLU A 37 13.91 18.55 2.46
CA GLU A 37 13.61 18.71 1.06
C GLU A 37 12.19 18.17 0.91
N ASP A 38 11.27 19.07 0.59
CA ASP A 38 9.96 18.74 0.05
C ASP A 38 10.20 17.90 -1.21
N ASN A 39 10.42 16.60 -1.02
CA ASN A 39 10.54 15.59 -2.06
C ASN A 39 9.14 15.33 -2.61
N SER A 40 8.53 16.39 -3.14
CA SER A 40 7.36 16.26 -3.98
C SER A 40 7.74 15.35 -5.14
N LEU A 41 7.04 14.21 -5.24
CA LEU A 41 7.30 13.24 -6.29
C LEU A 41 6.90 13.88 -7.63
N GLU A 42 7.88 14.14 -8.49
CA GLU A 42 7.69 14.70 -9.82
C GLU A 42 7.20 13.62 -10.79
N TYR A 43 5.94 13.72 -11.22
CA TYR A 43 5.30 12.79 -12.17
C TYR A 43 5.12 13.40 -13.57
N SER A 44 5.66 14.60 -13.81
CA SER A 44 5.46 15.36 -15.05
C SER A 44 5.94 14.64 -16.32
N GLU A 45 6.94 13.75 -16.19
CA GLU A 45 7.49 12.93 -17.26
C GLU A 45 7.05 11.45 -17.14
N MET A 46 5.87 11.18 -16.59
CA MET A 46 5.36 9.84 -16.40
C MET A 46 3.95 9.67 -16.98
N ASN A 47 3.71 8.50 -17.54
CA ASN A 47 2.41 8.06 -18.05
C ASN A 47 1.73 7.11 -17.07
N GLU A 48 0.41 7.23 -16.94
CA GLU A 48 -0.40 6.30 -16.17
C GLU A 48 -0.62 5.00 -16.95
N MET A 49 -0.32 3.87 -16.31
CA MET A 49 -0.67 2.54 -16.82
C MET A 49 -1.74 1.89 -15.93
N SER A 50 -2.93 1.67 -16.51
CA SER A 50 -4.04 0.99 -15.85
C SER A 50 -3.95 -0.52 -16.03
N LEU A 51 -4.11 -1.28 -14.94
CA LEU A 51 -4.22 -2.75 -14.99
C LEU A 51 -5.67 -3.25 -14.96
N LYS A 52 -6.67 -2.35 -14.95
CA LYS A 52 -8.09 -2.72 -14.99
C LYS A 52 -8.46 -3.63 -16.16
N PRO A 53 -7.93 -3.46 -17.39
CA PRO A 53 -8.20 -4.37 -18.49
C PRO A 53 -7.74 -5.81 -18.24
N TYR A 54 -6.84 -6.03 -17.28
CA TYR A 54 -6.29 -7.33 -16.91
C TYR A 54 -6.90 -7.89 -15.62
N GLY A 55 -8.00 -7.30 -15.14
CA GLY A 55 -8.73 -7.76 -13.94
C GLY A 55 -8.24 -7.15 -12.62
N LEU A 56 -7.17 -6.37 -12.62
CA LEU A 56 -6.60 -5.77 -11.41
C LEU A 56 -7.07 -4.32 -11.24
N ASN A 57 -7.69 -3.98 -10.10
CA ASN A 57 -8.12 -2.61 -9.81
C ASN A 57 -6.95 -1.73 -9.31
N MET A 58 -5.91 -1.59 -10.12
CA MET A 58 -4.75 -0.79 -9.80
C MET A 58 -4.17 -0.09 -11.03
N LYS A 59 -3.30 0.88 -10.76
CA LYS A 59 -2.53 1.62 -11.76
C LYS A 59 -1.16 1.97 -11.20
N PHE A 60 -0.21 2.22 -12.07
CA PHE A 60 1.11 2.71 -11.70
C PHE A 60 1.62 3.72 -12.72
N MET A 61 2.55 4.56 -12.28
CA MET A 61 3.20 5.55 -13.13
C MET A 61 4.43 4.91 -13.78
N VAL A 62 4.55 5.05 -15.09
CA VAL A 62 5.70 4.57 -15.87
C VAL A 62 6.37 5.79 -16.52
N PRO A 63 7.70 5.91 -16.49
CA PRO A 63 8.38 7.00 -17.16
C PRO A 63 7.99 7.09 -18.66
N ASP A 64 7.85 8.30 -19.18
CA ASP A 64 7.66 8.56 -20.61
C ASP A 64 8.99 8.45 -21.34
N VAL A 65 9.50 7.22 -21.43
CA VAL A 65 10.79 6.92 -22.01
C VAL A 65 10.62 6.50 -23.47
N ALA A 66 10.57 7.50 -24.36
CA ALA A 66 10.94 7.30 -25.74
C ALA A 66 12.38 6.75 -25.76
N SER A 67 12.53 5.46 -26.03
CA SER A 67 13.84 4.80 -26.02
C SER A 67 14.80 5.54 -26.93
N SER A 68 15.87 6.09 -26.35
CA SER A 68 17.00 6.69 -27.07
C SER A 68 17.69 5.69 -28.03
N THR A 69 17.35 4.40 -27.93
CA THR A 69 17.86 3.29 -28.74
C THR A 69 16.82 2.74 -29.75
N GLY A 70 15.63 3.33 -29.82
CA GLY A 70 14.57 2.93 -30.77
C GLY A 70 13.77 1.67 -30.38
N ALA A 71 14.05 1.05 -29.23
CA ALA A 71 13.28 -0.07 -28.71
C ALA A 71 12.14 0.44 -27.81
N ALA A 72 10.90 0.39 -28.28
CA ALA A 72 9.75 0.86 -27.50
C ALA A 72 9.69 0.15 -26.12
N LEU A 73 9.49 0.94 -25.06
CA LEU A 73 9.34 0.44 -23.69
C LEU A 73 7.87 0.11 -23.40
N GLU A 74 7.26 -0.62 -24.33
CA GLU A 74 5.86 -1.06 -24.22
C GLU A 74 5.75 -2.07 -23.08
N PRO A 75 4.96 -1.76 -22.04
CA PRO A 75 4.71 -2.70 -20.95
C PRO A 75 3.96 -3.94 -21.44
N GLN A 76 4.35 -5.10 -20.92
CA GLN A 76 3.67 -6.37 -21.16
C GLN A 76 3.07 -6.87 -19.85
N VAL A 77 1.78 -7.25 -19.89
CA VAL A 77 1.08 -7.88 -18.78
C VAL A 77 0.75 -9.30 -19.18
N LEU A 78 1.27 -10.27 -18.43
CA LEU A 78 1.09 -11.71 -18.67
C LEU A 78 0.37 -12.31 -17.47
N HIS A 79 -0.62 -13.16 -17.76
CA HIS A 79 -1.42 -13.88 -16.78
C HIS A 79 -1.90 -15.18 -17.43
N ASP A 80 -1.74 -16.29 -16.73
CA ASP A 80 -2.23 -17.59 -17.16
C ASP A 80 -3.61 -17.85 -16.56
N ASP A 81 -4.53 -18.39 -17.34
CA ASP A 81 -5.91 -18.64 -16.91
C ASP A 81 -5.96 -19.53 -15.66
N GLY A 82 -6.52 -19.00 -14.57
CA GLY A 82 -6.67 -19.71 -13.29
C GLY A 82 -5.45 -19.65 -12.37
N ASP A 83 -4.41 -18.92 -12.76
CA ASP A 83 -3.29 -18.59 -11.87
C ASP A 83 -3.65 -17.41 -10.94
N TYR A 84 -2.89 -17.22 -9.88
CA TYR A 84 -2.98 -16.07 -8.96
C TYR A 84 -1.85 -15.06 -9.19
N LEU A 85 -1.02 -15.28 -10.22
CA LEU A 85 0.12 -14.44 -10.57
C LEU A 85 -0.13 -13.60 -11.82
N TRP A 86 0.24 -12.33 -11.74
CA TRP A 86 0.38 -11.43 -12.88
C TRP A 86 1.83 -11.00 -12.99
N HIS A 87 2.36 -11.03 -14.22
CA HIS A 87 3.70 -10.54 -14.51
C HIS A 87 3.62 -9.27 -15.35
N VAL A 88 4.15 -8.18 -14.81
CA VAL A 88 4.30 -6.91 -15.52
C VAL A 88 5.77 -6.74 -15.90
N LYS A 89 6.07 -6.68 -17.19
CA LYS A 89 7.43 -6.53 -17.72
C LYS A 89 7.55 -5.23 -18.50
N ILE A 90 8.59 -4.45 -18.24
CA ILE A 90 8.87 -3.18 -18.94
C ILE A 90 10.32 -3.20 -19.40
N GLY A 91 10.53 -3.26 -20.71
CA GLY A 91 11.87 -3.41 -21.28
C GLY A 91 12.60 -4.66 -20.78
N LYS A 92 13.92 -4.58 -20.66
CA LYS A 92 14.78 -5.71 -20.29
C LYS A 92 15.08 -5.81 -18.79
N HIS A 93 14.79 -4.76 -18.03
CA HIS A 93 15.33 -4.60 -16.67
C HIS A 93 14.26 -4.52 -15.59
N PHE A 94 12.99 -4.29 -15.97
CA PHE A 94 11.91 -4.21 -15.01
C PHE A 94 10.99 -5.42 -15.17
N HIS A 95 10.81 -6.14 -14.06
CA HIS A 95 9.85 -7.22 -13.93
C HIS A 95 9.23 -7.14 -12.54
N MET A 96 7.92 -6.92 -12.51
CA MET A 96 7.10 -6.94 -11.31
C MET A 96 6.20 -8.17 -11.35
N VAL A 97 6.07 -8.84 -10.21
CA VAL A 97 5.13 -9.95 -10.00
C VAL A 97 4.09 -9.49 -9.00
N ILE A 98 2.82 -9.65 -9.34
CA ILE A 98 1.68 -9.34 -8.48
C ILE A 98 1.03 -10.68 -8.14
N GLU A 99 0.88 -10.95 -6.85
CA GLU A 99 0.10 -12.07 -6.35
C GLU A 99 -1.28 -11.54 -5.92
N ASP A 100 -2.35 -12.05 -6.50
CA ASP A 100 -3.72 -11.71 -6.14
C ASP A 100 -4.48 -12.97 -5.70
N TYR A 101 -4.73 -13.06 -4.39
CA TYR A 101 -5.39 -14.20 -3.77
C TYR A 101 -6.92 -14.08 -3.70
N GLY A 102 -7.50 -13.00 -4.25
CA GLY A 102 -8.94 -12.70 -4.16
C GLY A 102 -9.35 -11.97 -2.88
#